data_AF-A0A6N8Y2Y3-F1
#
_entry.id   AF-A0A6N8Y2Y3-F1
#
_cell.length_a   1.000
_cell.length_b   1.000
_cell.length_c   1.000
_cell.angle_alpha   90.00
_cell.angle_beta   90.00
_cell.angle_gamma   90.00
#
_symmetry.space_group_name_H-M   'P 1'
#
loop_
_entity.id
_entity.type
_entity.pdbx_description
1 polymer ?
#
loop_
_entity_poly.entity_id
_entity_poly.type
_entity_poly.pdbx_seq_one_letter_code
_entity_poly.pdbx_strand_id
1 'polypeptide(L)' 'MERNIRLNWNLLVKEAIKRRKERKISQRRLATIAEVSQPTVSRFEQQKQDIQLSSAIKIFDVLGLIER' A
#
# COMPACT_ATOMS: atom_id res chain seq x y z
N MET A 1 19.16 -3.11 22.48
CA MET A 1 19.49 -2.15 21.40
C MET A 1 18.21 -1.88 20.62
N GLU A 2 17.63 -0.69 20.76
CA GLU A 2 16.48 -0.30 19.94
C GLU A 2 16.93 -0.11 18.50
N ARG A 3 16.32 -0.84 17.56
CA ARG A 3 16.56 -0.62 16.14
C ARG A 3 15.69 0.55 15.70
N ASN A 4 16.31 1.70 15.46
CA ASN A 4 15.64 2.86 14.89
C ASN A 4 15.44 2.65 13.38
N ILE A 5 14.40 1.89 13.02
CA ILE A 5 14.08 1.58 11.62
C ILE A 5 13.34 2.78 11.02
N ARG A 6 14.00 3.52 10.13
CA ARG A 6 13.36 4.56 9.32
C ARG A 6 12.89 3.95 8.00
N LEU A 7 11.57 3.78 7.86
CA LEU A 7 10.96 3.36 6.61
C LEU A 7 10.78 4.57 5.68
N ASN A 8 11.28 4.48 4.45
CA ASN A 8 10.98 5.48 3.44
C ASN A 8 9.57 5.24 2.89
N TRP A 9 8.56 5.76 3.59
CA TRP A 9 7.16 5.60 3.23
C TRP A 9 6.83 6.05 1.81
N ASN A 10 7.41 7.18 1.38
CA ASN A 10 7.18 7.72 0.04
C ASN A 10 7.65 6.72 -1.05
N LEU A 11 8.83 6.12 -0.85
CA LEU A 11 9.37 5.12 -1.76
C LEU A 11 8.50 3.86 -1.80
N LEU A 12 8.04 3.38 -0.64
CA LEU A 12 7.15 2.21 -0.55
C LEU A 12 5.83 2.44 -1.31
N VAL A 13 5.19 3.60 -1.11
CA VAL A 13 3.94 3.93 -1.81
C VAL A 13 4.18 4.06 -3.32
N LYS A 14 5.29 4.66 -3.75
CA LYS A 14 5.64 4.75 -5.19
C LYS A 14 5.80 3.38 -5.82
N GLU A 15 6.48 2.46 -5.16
CA GLU A 15 6.65 1.09 -5.66
C GLU A 15 5.31 0.34 -5.70
N ALA A 16 4.45 0.53 -4.70
CA ALA A 16 3.10 -0.02 -4.71
C ALA A 16 2.27 0.49 -5.90
N ILE A 17 2.29 1.80 -6.18
CA ILE A 17 1.59 2.40 -7.33
C ILE A 17 2.14 1.83 -8.64
N LYS A 18 3.47 1.75 -8.77
CA LYS A 18 4.13 1.20 -9.96
C LYS A 18 3.65 -0.23 -10.22
N ARG A 19 3.76 -1.12 -9.24
CA ARG A 19 3.39 -2.52 -9.34
C ARG A 19 1.90 -2.74 -9.61
N ARG A 20 1.02 -1.91 -9.03
CA ARG A 20 -0.41 -1.91 -9.35
C ARG A 20 -0.65 -1.58 -10.84
N LYS A 21 0.01 -0.53 -11.35
CA LYS A 21 -0.12 -0.09 -12.74
C LYS A 21 0.44 -1.11 -13.72
N GLU A 22 1.61 -1.70 -13.44
CA GLU A 22 2.21 -2.78 -14.24
C GLU A 22 1.28 -3.99 -14.36
N ARG A 23 0.59 -4.35 -13.27
CA ARG A 23 -0.40 -5.43 -13.24
C ARG A 23 -1.77 -5.04 -13.81
N LYS A 24 -1.96 -3.79 -14.26
CA LYS A 24 -3.22 -3.24 -14.78
C LYS A 24 -4.40 -3.42 -13.80
N ILE A 25 -4.14 -3.34 -12.49
CA ILE A 25 -5.16 -3.45 -11.45
C ILE A 25 -5.73 -2.05 -11.17
N SER A 26 -7.05 -1.87 -11.27
CA SER A 26 -7.69 -0.61 -10.88
C SER A 26 -7.67 -0.43 -9.36
N GLN A 27 -7.75 0.80 -8.86
CA GLN A 27 -7.84 1.05 -7.40
C GLN A 27 -9.03 0.31 -6.77
N ARG A 28 -10.17 0.25 -7.48
CA ARG A 28 -11.36 -0.51 -7.04
C ARG A 28 -11.06 -2.01 -6.91
N ARG A 29 -10.39 -2.60 -7.89
CA ARG A 29 -10.03 -4.03 -7.85
C ARG A 29 -9.00 -4.31 -6.75
N LEU A 30 -8.01 -3.44 -6.57
CA LEU A 30 -7.05 -3.55 -5.47
C LEU A 30 -7.76 -3.49 -4.11
N ALA A 31 -8.70 -2.56 -3.94
CA ALA A 31 -9.48 -2.42 -2.72
C ALA A 31 -10.26 -3.70 -2.38
N THR A 32 -10.91 -4.30 -3.39
CA THR A 32 -11.62 -5.58 -3.23
C THR A 32 -10.70 -6.71 -2.79
N ILE A 33 -9.52 -6.86 -3.43
CA ILE A 33 -8.59 -7.96 -3.12
C ILE A 33 -7.91 -7.75 -1.76
N ALA A 34 -7.58 -6.50 -1.43
CA ALA A 34 -6.95 -6.14 -0.16
C ALA A 34 -7.95 -5.99 1.00
N GLU A 35 -9.25 -6.23 0.78
CA GLU A 35 -10.32 -6.08 1.78
C GLU A 35 -10.28 -4.72 2.50
N VAL A 36 -10.14 -3.65 1.73
CA VAL A 36 -10.19 -2.26 2.19
C VAL A 36 -11.16 -1.45 1.33
N SER A 37 -11.53 -0.26 1.78
CA SER A 37 -12.37 0.63 0.98
C SER A 37 -11.58 1.22 -0.21
N GLN A 38 -12.25 1.50 -1.33
CA GLN A 38 -11.61 2.20 -2.45
C GLN A 38 -11.10 3.61 -2.08
N PRO A 39 -11.80 4.39 -1.23
CA PRO A 39 -11.24 5.60 -0.64
C PRO A 39 -9.92 5.38 0.12
N THR A 40 -9.78 4.26 0.84
CA THR A 40 -8.53 3.90 1.55
C THR A 40 -7.37 3.73 0.56
N VAL A 41 -7.58 3.03 -0.55
CA VAL A 41 -6.56 2.88 -1.61
C VAL A 41 -6.20 4.23 -2.22
N SER A 42 -7.20 5.07 -2.50
CA SER A 42 -6.95 6.41 -3.06
C SER A 42 -6.13 7.29 -2.12
N ARG A 43 -6.48 7.31 -0.82
CA ARG A 43 -5.72 8.03 0.22
C ARG A 43 -4.30 7.49 0.36
N PHE A 44 -4.13 6.18 0.27
CA PHE A 44 -2.82 5.50 0.31
C PHE A 44 -1.94 5.96 -0.84
N GLU A 45 -2.44 5.96 -2.07
CA GLU A 45 -1.69 6.43 -3.24
C GLU A 45 -1.40 7.93 -3.19
N GLN A 46 -2.23 8.70 -2.50
CA GLN A 46 -2.03 10.13 -2.23
C GLN A 46 -1.11 10.42 -1.03
N GLN A 47 -0.57 9.38 -0.38
CA GLN A 47 0.31 9.51 0.79
C GLN A 47 -0.31 10.31 1.96
N LYS A 48 -1.62 10.19 2.16
CA LYS A 48 -2.29 10.78 3.33
C LYS A 48 -1.78 10.11 4.61
N GLN A 49 -1.61 10.90 5.67
CA GLN A 49 -1.02 10.45 6.93
C GLN A 49 -2.02 9.72 7.86
N ASP A 50 -3.31 9.77 7.56
CA ASP A 50 -4.39 9.25 8.42
C ASP A 50 -4.82 7.80 8.07
N ILE A 51 -3.91 7.04 7.48
CA ILE A 51 -4.18 5.67 7.04
C ILE A 51 -3.65 4.70 8.09
N GLN A 52 -4.49 3.76 8.48
CA GLN A 52 -4.06 2.70 9.38
C GLN A 52 -2.98 1.84 8.73
N LEU A 53 -1.91 1.57 9.48
CA LEU A 53 -0.80 0.73 9.04
C LEU A 53 -1.29 -0.66 8.57
N SER A 54 -2.29 -1.23 9.25
CA SER A 54 -2.92 -2.51 8.87
C SER A 54 -3.49 -2.47 7.44
N SER A 55 -4.14 -1.38 7.05
CA SER A 55 -4.69 -1.21 5.70
C SER A 55 -3.59 -1.12 4.65
N ALA A 56 -2.49 -0.43 4.96
CA ALA A 56 -1.35 -0.36 4.05
C ALA A 56 -0.62 -1.69 3.92
N ILE A 57 -0.46 -2.44 5.02
CA ILE A 57 0.11 -3.80 5.00
C ILE A 57 -0.72 -4.71 4.09
N LYS A 58 -2.06 -4.69 4.18
CA LYS A 58 -2.93 -5.46 3.27
C LYS A 58 -2.71 -5.09 1.81
N ILE A 59 -2.57 -3.80 1.50
CA ILE A 59 -2.25 -3.32 0.14
C ILE A 59 -0.88 -3.84 -0.31
N PHE A 60 0.14 -3.77 0.54
CA PHE A 60 1.49 -4.25 0.22
C PHE A 60 1.53 -5.77 0.00
N ASP A 61 0.83 -6.57 0.80
CA ASP A 61 0.76 -8.04 0.64
C ASP A 61 0.15 -8.41 -0.72
N VAL A 62 -0.99 -7.81 -1.10
CA VAL A 62 -1.62 -8.06 -2.41
C VAL A 62 -0.71 -7.67 -3.58
N LEU A 63 0.08 -6.62 -3.41
CA LEU A 63 1.07 -6.20 -4.40
C LEU A 63 2.37 -7.01 -4.34
N GLY A 64 2.52 -7.94 -3.39
CA GLY A 64 3.72 -8.75 -3.22
C GLY A 64 4.95 -7.91 -2.90
N LEU A 65 4.79 -6.98 -1.95
CA LEU A 65 5.83 -6.11 -1.38
C LEU A 65 6.19 -6.51 0.06
N ILE A 66 5.64 -7.61 0.54
CA ILE A 66 5.94 -8.22 1.84
C ILE A 66 6.39 -9.66 1.58
N GLU A 67 7.51 -10.05 2.18
CA GLU A 67 7.97 -11.44 2.22
C GLU A 67 7.25 -12.18 3.35
N ARG A 68 6.92 -13.45 3.13
CA ARG A 68 6.25 -14.32 4.10
C ARG A 68 7.24 -15.24 4.78
#